data_AF-A0A7V9UQN8-F1
#
_entry.id   AF-A0A7V9UQN8-F1
#
_cell.length_a   1.000
_cell.length_b   1.000
_cell.length_c   1.000
_cell.angle_alpha   90.00
_cell.angle_beta   90.00
_cell.angle_gamma   90.00
#
_symmetry.space_group_name_H-M   'P 1'
#
loop_
_entity.id
_entity.type
_entity.pdbx_description
1 polymer ?
#
loop_
_entity_poly.entity_id
_entity_poly.type
_entity_poly.pdbx_seq_one_letter_code
_entity_poly.pdbx_strand_id
1 'polypeptide(L)' 'GYDSEGVNFEGPAPRPMDRAYIEKDAEGQIVVDTGKLYTWEKGGTNQFNDDGAFIPL' A
#
# COMPACT_ATOMS: atom_id res chain seq x y z
N GLY A 1 -10.38 -12.79 3.64
CA GLY A 1 -8.93 -12.59 3.46
C GLY A 1 -8.63 -11.36 2.62
N TYR A 2 -7.34 -11.10 2.38
CA TYR A 2 -6.83 -10.09 1.44
C TYR A 2 -5.95 -10.75 0.38
N ASP A 3 -5.98 -10.26 -0.85
CA ASP A 3 -5.10 -10.71 -1.91
C ASP A 3 -3.68 -10.12 -1.76
N SER A 4 -2.79 -10.41 -2.70
CA SER A 4 -1.42 -9.89 -2.71
C SER A 4 -1.34 -8.37 -2.83
N GLU A 5 -2.38 -7.73 -3.36
CA GLU A 5 -2.47 -6.27 -3.51
C GLU A 5 -3.04 -5.58 -2.28
N GLY A 6 -3.45 -6.34 -1.25
CA GLY A 6 -4.08 -5.83 -0.04
C GLY A 6 -5.57 -5.53 -0.21
N VAL A 7 -6.20 -6.01 -1.29
CA VAL A 7 -7.65 -5.86 -1.54
C VAL A 7 -8.41 -6.95 -0.80
N ASN A 8 -9.45 -6.55 -0.06
CA ASN A 8 -10.28 -7.52 0.65
C ASN A 8 -11.13 -8.33 -0.34
N PHE A 9 -11.06 -9.66 -0.24
CA PHE A 9 -11.89 -10.57 -1.05
C PHE A 9 -12.86 -11.41 -0.22
N GLU A 10 -12.70 -11.39 1.10
CA GLU A 10 -13.57 -12.15 2.01
C GLU A 10 -13.58 -11.49 3.39
N GLY A 11 -14.77 -11.49 4.00
CA GLY A 11 -15.06 -10.82 5.26
C GLY A 11 -15.71 -9.46 5.04
N PRO A 12 -16.06 -8.76 6.14
CA PRO A 12 -16.80 -7.51 6.07
C PRO A 12 -15.94 -6.27 5.80
N ALA A 13 -14.64 -6.40 5.48
CA ALA A 13 -13.76 -5.24 5.37
C ALA A 13 -14.18 -4.38 4.15
N PRO A 14 -14.52 -3.10 4.36
CA PRO A 14 -15.19 -2.30 3.34
C PRO A 14 -14.24 -1.72 2.28
N ARG A 15 -12.93 -1.76 2.52
CA ARG A 15 -11.88 -1.19 1.66
C ARG A 15 -10.56 -1.98 1.77
N PRO A 16 -9.62 -1.80 0.83
CA PRO A 16 -8.25 -2.35 0.92
C PRO A 16 -7.49 -1.87 2.17
N MET A 17 -6.42 -2.59 2.52
CA MET A 17 -5.46 -2.18 3.57
C MET A 17 -4.61 -0.98 3.11
N ASP A 18 -4.27 -0.08 4.03
CA ASP A 18 -3.40 1.05 3.70
C ASP A 18 -1.95 0.58 3.44
N ARG A 19 -1.28 1.19 2.46
CA ARG A 19 0.14 0.92 2.16
C ARG A 19 1.01 1.95 2.87
N ALA A 20 2.05 1.51 3.56
CA ALA A 20 3.08 2.41 4.07
C ALA A 20 4.00 2.87 2.94
N TYR A 21 4.63 4.03 3.09
CA TYR A 21 5.69 4.45 2.19
C TYR A 21 6.88 3.51 2.31
N ILE A 22 7.40 3.09 1.17
CA ILE A 22 8.60 2.26 1.08
C ILE A 22 9.57 2.80 0.04
N GLU A 23 10.87 2.68 0.34
CA GLU A 23 11.96 2.99 -0.58
C GLU A 23 13.13 2.04 -0.37
N LYS A 24 14.06 2.00 -1.34
CA LYS A 24 15.34 1.31 -1.18
C LYS A 24 16.39 2.31 -0.72
N ASP A 25 17.13 1.96 0.32
CA ASP A 25 18.31 2.75 0.71
C ASP A 25 19.52 2.46 -0.19
N ALA A 26 20.66 3.11 0.11
CA ALA A 26 21.89 2.96 -0.67
C ALA A 26 22.49 1.54 -0.59
N GLU A 27 22.18 0.81 0.48
CA GLU A 27 22.60 -0.56 0.73
C GLU A 27 21.62 -1.59 0.13
N GLY A 28 20.51 -1.14 -0.46
CA GLY A 28 19.48 -1.97 -1.08
C GLY A 28 18.49 -2.59 -0.08
N GLN A 29 18.48 -2.13 1.17
CA GLN A 29 17.45 -2.51 2.15
C GLN A 29 16.16 -1.74 1.90
N ILE A 30 15.04 -2.30 2.34
CA ILE A 30 13.74 -1.64 2.25
C ILE A 30 13.53 -0.85 3.54
N VAL A 31 13.41 0.47 3.39
CA VAL A 31 13.00 1.38 4.47
C VAL A 31 11.48 1.51 4.40
N VAL A 32 10.81 1.42 5.55
CA VAL A 32 9.35 1.52 5.67
C VAL A 32 9.00 2.69 6.59
N ASP A 33 8.28 3.67 6.06
CA ASP A 33 7.74 4.80 6.84
C ASP A 33 6.24 4.59 7.10
N THR A 34 5.91 4.22 8.34
CA THR A 34 4.53 4.01 8.81
C THR A 34 3.79 5.31 9.12
N GLY A 35 4.47 6.45 9.13
CA GLY A 35 3.87 7.77 9.29
C GLY A 35 3.21 8.29 8.01
N LYS A 36 3.61 7.76 6.84
CA LYS A 36 3.03 8.10 5.54
C LYS A 36 2.28 6.90 4.96
N LEU A 37 0.97 7.03 4.83
CA LEU A 37 0.08 5.99 4.35
C LEU A 37 -0.59 6.39 3.03
N TYR A 38 -0.72 5.41 2.14
CA TYR A 38 -1.46 5.47 0.89
C TYR A 38 -2.74 4.65 1.03
N THR A 39 -3.88 5.28 0.75
CA THR A 39 -5.20 4.69 0.92
C THR A 39 -5.90 4.51 -0.41
N TRP A 40 -6.89 3.62 -0.40
CA TRP A 40 -7.82 3.48 -1.51
C TRP A 40 -9.25 3.48 -0.96
N GLU A 41 -9.81 4.68 -0.84
CA GLU A 41 -11.17 4.86 -0.35
C GLU A 41 -12.20 4.47 -1.41
N LYS A 42 -13.35 3.94 -0.96
CA LYS A 42 -14.41 3.49 -1.86
C LYS A 42 -15.00 4.68 -2.64
N GLY A 43 -14.79 4.70 -3.95
CA GLY A 43 -15.21 5.81 -4.82
C GLY A 43 -14.34 7.07 -4.72
N GLY A 44 -13.22 6.99 -3.98
CA GLY A 44 -12.22 8.05 -3.86
C GLY A 44 -10.99 7.79 -4.74
N THR A 45 -9.94 8.57 -4.48
CA THR A 45 -8.65 8.43 -5.15
C THR A 45 -7.98 7.12 -4.75
N ASN A 46 -7.49 6.39 -5.75
CA ASN A 46 -6.61 5.25 -5.54
C ASN A 46 -5.16 5.75 -5.51
N GLN A 47 -4.52 5.68 -4.34
CA GLN A 47 -3.14 6.11 -4.14
C GLN A 47 -2.11 4.98 -4.30
N PHE A 48 -2.53 3.75 -4.62
CA PHE A 48 -1.61 2.60 -4.71
C PHE A 48 -0.64 2.67 -5.89
N ASN A 49 -0.90 3.56 -6.85
CA ASN A 49 -0.01 3.80 -7.99
C ASN A 49 0.93 5.00 -7.76
N ASP A 50 0.87 5.63 -6.58
CA ASP A 50 1.73 6.76 -6.25
C ASP A 50 3.15 6.28 -5.94
N ASP A 51 4.14 7.12 -6.22
CA ASP A 51 5.54 6.82 -5.92
C ASP A 51 5.73 6.52 -4.42
N GLY A 52 6.40 5.40 -4.15
CA GLY A 52 6.64 4.90 -2.79
C GLY A 52 5.49 4.10 -2.18
N ALA A 53 4.36 3.95 -2.86
CA ALA A 53 3.30 3.02 -2.44
C ALA A 53 3.66 1.54 -2.74
N PHE A 54 4.62 1.31 -3.63
CA PHE A 54 5.16 -0.01 -3.97
C PHE A 54 6.59 0.12 -4.52
N ILE A 55 7.33 -0.99 -4.51
CA ILE A 55 8.63 -1.11 -5.20
C ILE A 55 8.38 -1.88 -6.52
N PRO A 56 8.61 -1.27 -7.70
CA PRO A 56 8.53 -1.99 -8.96
C PRO A 56 9.62 -3.08 -9.02
N LEU A 57 9.26 -4.19 -9.66
CA LEU A 57 10.14 -5.35 -9.85
C LEU A 57 11.17 -5.10 -10.96
#